data_AF-A0A0F7XVB5-F1
#
_entry.id   AF-A0A0F7XVB5-F1
#
_cell.length_a   1.000
_cell.length_b   1.000
_cell.length_c   1.000
_cell.angle_alpha   90.00
_cell.angle_beta   90.00
_cell.angle_gamma   90.00
#
_symmetry.space_group_name_H-M   'P 1'
#
loop_
_entity.id
_entity.type
_entity.pdbx_description
1 polymer ?
#
loop_
_entity_poly.entity_id
_entity_poly.type
_entity_poly.pdbx_seq_one_letter_code
_entity_poly.pdbx_strand_id
1 'polypeptide(L)'
;MALFHNGLAALVLACLALALTGCGPSYTYRYSPPPSAHGMNCINSCSTERNHCQQMARLQDNSERALYQAEMRAYQYCQNGKSKKEARHSCHYPSYPFNTGSSYSCGNDYDSCYMACGGTIQRILNKD
;
A
#
# COMPACT_ATOMS: atom_id res chain seq x y z
N MET A 1 17.09 -44.49 20.50
CA MET A 1 15.85 -43.69 20.60
C MET A 1 16.11 -42.31 21.21
N ALA A 2 17.14 -41.57 20.74
CA ALA A 2 17.52 -40.27 21.32
C ALA A 2 17.39 -39.09 20.32
N LEU A 3 17.13 -39.38 19.03
CA LEU A 3 17.08 -38.35 17.98
C LEU A 3 15.70 -37.70 17.82
N PHE A 4 14.62 -38.36 18.26
CA PHE A 4 13.24 -37.84 18.14
C PHE A 4 12.86 -36.83 19.24
N HIS A 5 13.48 -36.89 20.43
CA HIS A 5 13.20 -35.94 21.51
C HIS A 5 13.69 -34.52 21.19
N ASN A 6 14.81 -34.39 20.47
CA ASN A 6 15.41 -33.10 20.14
C ASN A 6 14.60 -32.34 19.06
N GLY A 7 13.93 -33.08 18.16
CA GLY A 7 13.09 -32.49 17.11
C GLY A 7 11.79 -31.88 17.65
N LEU A 8 11.14 -32.56 18.60
CA LEU A 8 9.92 -32.06 19.27
C LEU A 8 10.21 -30.82 20.13
N ALA A 9 11.32 -30.82 20.88
CA ALA A 9 11.74 -29.66 21.66
C ALA A 9 12.08 -28.44 20.79
N ALA A 10 12.75 -28.65 19.64
CA ALA A 10 13.05 -27.60 18.69
C ALA A 10 11.78 -27.02 18.02
N LEU A 11 10.78 -27.86 17.74
CA LEU A 11 9.50 -27.44 17.16
C LEU A 11 8.67 -26.61 18.14
N VAL A 12 8.65 -27.00 19.42
CA VAL A 12 7.99 -26.24 20.49
C VAL A 12 8.68 -24.89 20.72
N LEU A 13 10.01 -24.84 20.73
CA LEU A 13 10.77 -23.59 20.83
C LEU A 13 10.56 -22.67 19.62
N ALA A 14 10.47 -23.22 18.41
CA ALA A 14 10.15 -22.46 17.20
C ALA A 14 8.72 -21.90 17.24
N CYS A 15 7.73 -22.68 17.68
CA CYS A 15 6.36 -22.21 17.86
C CYS A 15 6.26 -21.12 18.93
N LEU A 16 7.01 -21.23 20.03
CA LEU A 16 7.05 -20.20 21.07
C LEU A 16 7.68 -18.90 20.55
N ALA A 17 8.76 -19.00 19.75
CA ALA A 17 9.41 -17.84 19.14
C ALA A 17 8.51 -17.13 18.11
N LEU A 18 7.69 -17.87 17.35
CA LEU A 18 6.71 -17.28 16.43
C LEU A 18 5.52 -16.63 17.18
N ALA A 19 5.19 -17.07 18.39
CA ALA A 19 4.13 -16.45 19.19
C ALA A 19 4.54 -15.08 19.77
N LEU A 20 5.85 -14.79 19.86
CA LEU A 20 6.39 -13.54 20.42
C LEU A 20 6.60 -12.42 19.39
N THR A 21 6.43 -12.67 18.08
CA THR A 21 6.63 -11.65 17.04
C THR A 21 5.37 -10.80 16.75
N GLY A 22 4.30 -10.96 17.53
CA GLY A 22 2.99 -10.35 17.26
C GLY A 22 2.65 -9.02 17.96
N CYS A 23 3.38 -8.58 18.99
CA CYS A 23 3.00 -7.41 19.78
C CYS A 23 3.93 -6.21 19.50
N GLY A 24 3.68 -5.54 18.38
CA GLY A 24 4.25 -4.21 18.11
C GLY A 24 3.29 -3.11 18.57
N PRO A 25 3.79 -1.93 18.97
CA PRO A 25 2.92 -0.80 19.31
C PRO A 25 2.03 -0.44 18.10
N SER A 26 0.73 -0.67 18.20
CA SER A 26 -0.21 -0.26 17.17
C SER A 26 -0.68 1.17 17.45
N TYR A 27 -0.78 2.00 16.41
CA TYR A 27 -1.23 3.37 16.53
C TYR A 27 -2.59 3.54 15.85
N THR A 28 -3.55 4.12 16.56
CA THR A 28 -4.87 4.49 16.01
C THR A 28 -4.95 6.01 15.89
N TYR A 29 -5.45 6.50 14.76
CA TYR A 29 -5.72 7.91 14.56
C TYR A 29 -7.18 8.22 14.90
N ARG A 30 -7.40 9.21 15.77
CA ARG A 30 -8.75 9.71 16.09
C ARG A 30 -8.92 11.12 15.54
N TYR A 31 -9.98 11.30 14.75
CA TYR A 31 -10.38 12.56 14.15
C TYR A 31 -11.50 13.16 14.98
N SER A 32 -11.29 14.36 15.53
CA SER A 32 -12.31 15.08 16.29
C SER A 32 -12.70 16.36 15.52
N PRO A 33 -13.97 16.51 15.13
CA PRO A 33 -14.40 17.66 14.34
C PRO A 33 -14.44 18.96 15.17
N PRO A 34 -14.31 20.13 14.51
CA PRO A 34 -14.49 21.43 15.16
C PRO A 34 -15.96 21.62 15.57
N PRO A 35 -16.23 22.37 16.66
CA PRO A 35 -17.59 22.66 17.11
C PRO A 35 -18.34 23.66 16.21
N SER A 36 -17.65 24.30 15.25
CA SER A 36 -18.23 25.32 14.38
C SER A 36 -18.90 24.70 13.15
N ALA A 37 -20.10 25.19 12.80
CA ALA A 37 -20.78 24.79 11.56
C ALA A 37 -19.94 25.11 10.31
N HIS A 38 -19.18 26.20 10.35
CA HIS A 38 -18.24 26.56 9.29
C HIS A 38 -17.10 25.53 9.14
N GLY A 39 -16.52 25.06 10.25
CA GLY A 39 -15.47 24.04 10.23
C GLY A 39 -15.98 22.68 9.73
N MET A 40 -17.22 22.32 10.09
CA MET A 40 -17.87 21.11 9.54
C MET A 40 -18.04 21.17 8.03
N ASN A 41 -18.50 22.32 7.49
CA ASN A 41 -18.61 22.51 6.04
C ASN A 41 -17.23 22.48 5.36
N CYS A 42 -16.21 23.05 5.98
CA CYS A 42 -14.82 22.99 5.50
C CYS A 42 -14.32 21.53 5.39
N ILE A 43 -14.58 20.69 6.40
CA ILE A 43 -14.20 19.26 6.38
C ILE A 43 -14.95 18.48 5.28
N ASN A 44 -16.21 18.82 4.99
CA ASN A 44 -16.94 18.21 3.87
C ASN A 44 -16.27 18.52 2.52
N SER A 45 -15.74 19.73 2.34
CA SER A 45 -14.92 20.08 1.18
C SER A 45 -13.63 19.25 1.14
N CYS A 46 -12.92 19.10 2.27
CA CYS A 46 -11.73 18.24 2.36
C CYS A 46 -12.04 16.78 1.98
N SER A 47 -13.18 16.25 2.43
CA SER A 47 -13.62 14.89 2.10
C SER A 47 -13.88 14.72 0.60
N THR A 48 -14.51 15.73 -0.02
CA THR A 48 -14.76 15.77 -1.46
C THR A 48 -13.45 15.79 -2.25
N GLU A 49 -12.51 16.64 -1.85
CA GLU A 49 -11.18 16.73 -2.46
C GLU A 49 -10.39 15.42 -2.31
N ARG A 50 -10.44 14.79 -1.13
CA ARG A 50 -9.82 13.47 -0.92
C ARG A 50 -10.40 12.42 -1.86
N ASN A 51 -11.73 12.39 -2.03
CA ASN A 51 -12.37 11.44 -2.94
C ASN A 51 -11.94 11.68 -4.40
N HIS A 52 -11.82 12.95 -4.80
CA HIS A 52 -11.31 13.33 -6.11
C HIS A 52 -9.85 12.89 -6.30
N CYS A 53 -8.99 13.15 -5.33
CA CYS A 53 -7.60 12.70 -5.31
C CYS A 53 -7.50 11.16 -5.46
N GLN A 54 -8.30 10.42 -4.70
CA GLN A 54 -8.33 8.95 -4.80
C GLN A 54 -8.82 8.47 -6.17
N GLN A 55 -9.78 9.17 -6.78
CA GLN A 55 -10.25 8.85 -8.12
C GLN A 55 -9.13 9.02 -9.15
N MET A 56 -8.38 10.13 -9.08
CA MET A 56 -7.25 10.38 -9.97
C MET A 56 -6.13 9.36 -9.77
N ALA A 57 -5.82 8.99 -8.54
CA ALA A 57 -4.87 7.93 -8.23
C ALA A 57 -5.26 6.58 -8.85
N ARG A 58 -6.54 6.20 -8.75
CA ARG A 58 -7.06 4.98 -9.38
C ARG A 58 -7.00 5.03 -10.90
N LEU A 59 -7.30 6.18 -11.51
CA LEU A 59 -7.20 6.36 -12.95
C LEU A 59 -5.75 6.21 -13.43
N GLN A 60 -4.80 6.78 -12.69
CA GLN A 60 -3.38 6.64 -13.01
C GLN A 60 -2.91 5.19 -12.89
N ASP A 61 -3.21 4.49 -11.80
CA ASP A 61 -2.89 3.06 -11.63
C ASP A 61 -3.50 2.21 -12.76
N ASN A 62 -4.77 2.44 -13.11
CA ASN A 62 -5.41 1.76 -14.22
C ASN A 62 -4.70 2.03 -15.56
N SER A 63 -4.26 3.27 -15.81
CA SER A 63 -3.53 3.64 -17.02
C SER A 63 -2.16 2.96 -17.09
N GLU A 64 -1.41 2.93 -15.99
CA GLU A 64 -0.11 2.28 -15.90
C GLU A 64 -0.22 0.77 -16.10
N ARG A 65 -1.24 0.14 -15.51
CA ARG A 65 -1.54 -1.28 -15.74
C ARG A 65 -1.89 -1.56 -17.20
N ALA A 66 -2.67 -0.70 -17.84
CA ALA A 66 -3.04 -0.87 -19.25
C ALA A 66 -1.81 -0.76 -20.17
N LEU A 67 -0.92 0.20 -19.90
CA LEU A 67 0.35 0.35 -20.61
C LEU A 67 1.24 -0.89 -20.43
N TYR A 68 1.43 -1.33 -19.18
CA TYR A 68 2.20 -2.54 -18.88
C TYR A 68 1.65 -3.78 -19.60
N GLN A 69 0.32 -3.94 -19.65
CA GLN A 69 -0.31 -5.03 -20.39
C GLN A 69 -0.06 -4.94 -21.90
N ALA A 70 -0.08 -3.73 -22.47
CA ALA A 70 0.22 -3.53 -23.88
C ALA A 70 1.69 -3.86 -24.19
N GLU A 71 2.63 -3.42 -23.35
CA GLU A 71 4.05 -3.76 -23.48
C GLU A 71 4.31 -5.25 -23.33
N MET A 72 3.63 -5.92 -22.39
CA MET A 72 3.71 -7.37 -22.21
C MET A 72 3.23 -8.12 -23.45
N ARG A 73 2.15 -7.66 -24.10
CA ARG A 73 1.70 -8.23 -25.39
C ARG A 73 2.75 -8.02 -26.47
N ALA A 74 3.31 -6.81 -26.58
CA ALA A 74 4.39 -6.52 -27.54
C ALA A 74 5.61 -7.43 -27.32
N TYR A 75 5.98 -7.66 -26.06
CA TYR A 75 7.04 -8.60 -25.69
C TYR A 75 6.72 -10.05 -26.11
N GLN A 76 5.48 -10.51 -25.89
CA GLN A 76 5.04 -11.85 -26.34
C GLN A 76 5.09 -11.99 -27.86
N TYR A 77 4.67 -10.96 -28.61
CA TYR A 77 4.79 -10.96 -30.07
C TYR A 77 6.25 -11.00 -30.52
N CYS A 78 7.14 -10.23 -29.87
CA CYS A 78 8.57 -10.24 -30.19
C CYS A 78 9.22 -11.62 -29.95
N GLN A 79 8.82 -12.33 -28.89
CA GLN A 79 9.36 -13.66 -28.59
C GLN A 79 8.90 -14.74 -29.57
N ASN A 80 7.78 -14.52 -30.27
CA ASN A 80 7.20 -15.54 -31.14
C ASN A 80 8.18 -15.91 -32.27
N GLY A 81 8.45 -17.21 -32.44
CA GLY A 81 9.41 -17.72 -33.42
C GLY A 81 10.89 -17.56 -33.06
N LYS A 82 11.24 -16.99 -31.91
CA LYS A 82 12.64 -16.86 -31.44
C LYS A 82 13.00 -17.92 -30.41
N SER A 83 14.28 -18.32 -30.38
CA SER A 83 14.81 -19.12 -29.28
C SER A 83 14.87 -18.30 -27.98
N LYS A 84 14.79 -18.96 -26.82
CA LYS A 84 14.86 -18.28 -25.50
C LYS A 84 16.11 -17.41 -25.32
N LYS A 85 17.24 -17.81 -25.92
CA LYS A 85 18.51 -17.06 -25.88
C LYS A 85 18.45 -15.79 -26.73
N GLU A 86 17.87 -15.90 -27.92
CA GLU A 86 17.73 -14.78 -28.86
C GLU A 86 16.69 -13.77 -28.38
N ALA A 87 15.55 -14.24 -27.87
CA ALA A 87 14.50 -13.43 -27.26
C ALA A 87 15.03 -12.57 -26.10
N ARG A 88 15.92 -13.09 -25.26
CA ARG A 88 16.53 -12.34 -24.14
C ARG A 88 17.40 -11.16 -24.57
N HIS A 89 18.02 -11.23 -25.74
CA HIS A 89 18.86 -10.15 -26.27
C HIS A 89 18.11 -9.20 -27.18
N SER A 90 17.06 -9.67 -27.87
CA SER A 90 16.34 -8.90 -28.89
C SER A 90 15.01 -8.32 -28.42
N CYS A 91 14.38 -8.88 -27.40
CA CYS A 91 13.09 -8.43 -26.89
C CYS A 91 13.23 -7.77 -25.52
N HIS A 92 12.72 -6.54 -25.40
CA HIS A 92 12.67 -5.82 -24.12
C HIS A 92 11.58 -6.40 -23.23
N TYR A 93 11.94 -6.86 -22.03
CA TYR A 93 10.99 -7.27 -21.01
C TYR A 93 10.52 -6.04 -20.23
N PRO A 94 9.22 -5.70 -20.24
CA PRO A 94 8.73 -4.53 -19.53
C PRO A 94 8.80 -4.75 -18.02
N SER A 95 9.22 -3.72 -17.29
CA SER A 95 9.18 -3.72 -15.83
C SER A 95 7.76 -3.42 -15.37
N TYR A 96 7.26 -4.18 -14.40
CA TYR A 96 5.98 -3.82 -13.77
C TYR A 96 6.15 -2.44 -13.11
N PRO A 97 5.18 -1.52 -13.25
CA PRO A 97 5.22 -0.26 -12.53
C PRO A 97 5.14 -0.59 -11.02
N PHE A 98 6.29 -0.59 -10.35
CA PHE A 98 6.36 -0.64 -8.90
C PHE A 98 5.93 0.72 -8.37
N ASN A 99 4.63 0.95 -8.34
CA ASN A 99 4.07 2.15 -7.76
C ASN A 99 4.14 1.98 -6.22
N THR A 100 5.33 2.22 -5.64
CA THR A 100 5.55 2.20 -4.18
C THR A 100 5.00 3.44 -3.49
N GLY A 101 4.45 4.38 -4.25
CA GLY A 101 3.69 5.50 -3.76
C GLY A 101 3.00 6.13 -4.95
N SER A 102 1.68 5.94 -5.05
CA SER A 102 0.86 6.79 -5.89
C SER A 102 1.32 8.23 -5.64
N SER A 103 1.65 9.00 -6.68
CA SER A 103 2.13 10.39 -6.54
C SER A 103 1.18 11.27 -5.70
N TYR A 104 -0.04 10.77 -5.53
CA TYR A 104 -1.09 11.28 -4.68
C TYR A 104 -0.90 10.87 -3.21
N SER A 105 -0.67 11.85 -2.35
CA SER A 105 -0.67 11.70 -0.88
C SER A 105 -2.03 12.06 -0.28
N CYS A 106 -3.12 11.52 -0.83
CA CYS A 106 -4.50 11.93 -0.49
C CYS A 106 -4.84 11.87 1.02
N GLY A 107 -4.17 10.98 1.77
CA GLY A 107 -4.33 10.90 3.23
C GLY A 107 -3.70 12.08 3.95
N ASN A 108 -2.44 12.40 3.63
CA ASN A 108 -1.72 13.53 4.22
C ASN A 108 -2.35 14.87 3.85
N ASP A 109 -2.85 15.00 2.61
CA ASP A 109 -3.54 16.19 2.13
C ASP A 109 -4.85 16.41 2.91
N TYR A 110 -5.60 15.32 3.12
CA TYR A 110 -6.81 15.35 3.93
C TYR A 110 -6.52 15.69 5.39
N ASP A 111 -5.51 15.10 6.00
CA ASP A 111 -5.15 15.36 7.40
C ASP A 111 -4.77 16.83 7.61
N SER A 112 -4.00 17.39 6.66
CA SER A 112 -3.63 18.80 6.65
C SER A 112 -4.85 19.72 6.50
N CYS A 113 -5.76 19.39 5.57
CA CYS A 113 -7.02 20.12 5.37
C CYS A 113 -7.92 20.05 6.61
N TYR A 114 -8.03 18.86 7.21
CA TYR A 114 -8.84 18.62 8.41
C TYR A 114 -8.37 19.48 9.59
N MET A 115 -7.05 19.57 9.79
CA MET A 115 -6.46 20.43 10.83
C MET A 115 -6.64 21.92 10.51
N ALA A 116 -6.50 22.33 9.24
CA ALA A 116 -6.72 23.71 8.81
C ALA A 116 -8.17 24.17 9.03
N CYS A 117 -9.14 23.27 8.88
CA CYS A 117 -10.55 23.53 9.19
C CYS A 117 -10.87 23.63 10.70
N GLY A 118 -9.86 23.48 11.57
CA GLY A 118 -10.01 23.49 13.03
C GLY A 118 -10.32 22.12 13.64
N GLY A 119 -10.27 21.05 12.85
CA GLY A 119 -10.33 19.69 13.36
C GLY A 119 -9.03 19.30 14.06
N THR A 120 -9.08 18.27 14.90
CA THR A 120 -7.89 17.75 15.58
C THR A 120 -7.68 16.27 15.28
N ILE A 121 -6.42 15.88 15.08
CA ILE A 121 -6.00 14.51 14.81
C ILE A 121 -5.11 14.07 15.96
N GLN A 122 -5.54 13.04 16.69
CA GLN A 122 -4.79 12.47 17.80
C GLN A 122 -4.24 11.11 17.42
N ARG A 123 -2.91 10.94 17.56
CA ARG A 123 -2.25 9.66 17.41
C ARG A 123 -2.26 8.92 18.75
N ILE A 124 -3.14 7.93 18.88
CA ILE A 124 -3.28 7.11 20.07
C ILE A 124 -2.37 5.89 19.92
N LEU A 125 -1.45 5.71 20.86
CA LEU A 125 -0.72 4.46 21.01
C LEU A 125 -1.67 3.45 21.67
N ASN A 126 -2.06 2.41 20.94
CA ASN A 126 -2.72 1.26 21.54
C ASN A 126 -1.65 0.52 22.35
N LYS A 127 -1.80 0.57 23.67
CA LYS A 127 -1.09 -0.33 24.58
C LYS A 127 -1.96 -1.57 24.72
N ASP A 128 -1.44 -2.71 24.29
CA ASP A 128 -2.02 -4.02 24.59
C ASP A 128 -1.89 -4.33 26.08
#